data_AF-A0A355BEM4-F1
#
_entry.id   AF-A0A355BEM4-F1
#
_cell.length_a   1.000
_cell.length_b   1.000
_cell.length_c   1.000
_cell.angle_alpha   90.00
_cell.angle_beta   90.00
_cell.angle_gamma   90.00
#
_symmetry.space_group_name_H-M   'P 1'
#
loop_
_entity.id
_entity.type
_entity.pdbx_description
1 polymer ?
#
loop_
_entity_poly.entity_id
_entity_poly.type
_entity_poly.pdbx_seq_one_letter_code
_entity_poly.pdbx_strand_id
1 'polypeptide(L)' 'QRAIVLRAEKSVAYENIIFVMDIANRNQIKTVLAVDPK' A
#
# COMPACT_ATOMS: atom_id res chain seq x y z
N GLN A 1 -3.30 -9.88 -15.07
CA GLN A 1 -2.77 -8.80 -14.20
C GLN A 1 -3.03 -9.19 -12.75
N ARG A 2 -2.01 -9.25 -11.89
CA ARG A 2 -2.18 -9.55 -10.45
C ARG A 2 -2.07 -8.24 -9.69
N ALA A 3 -3.15 -7.84 -9.01
CA ALA A 3 -3.14 -6.67 -8.13
C ALA A 3 -2.94 -7.16 -6.70
N ILE A 4 -2.01 -6.55 -5.97
CA ILE A 4 -1.75 -6.86 -4.57
C ILE A 4 -2.49 -5.83 -3.71
N VAL A 5 -3.33 -6.29 -2.79
CA VAL A 5 -4.05 -5.41 -1.86
C VAL A 5 -3.19 -5.21 -0.63
N LEU A 6 -2.80 -3.96 -0.37
CA LEU A 6 -2.08 -3.59 0.85
C LEU A 6 -3.12 -3.16 1.88
N ARG A 7 -3.32 -3.96 2.93
CA ARG A 7 -4.19 -3.61 4.05
C ARG A 7 -3.37 -2.97 5.17
N ALA A 8 -3.72 -1.75 5.55
CA ALA A 8 -3.05 -1.01 6.62
C ALA A 8 -4.07 -0.45 7.61
N GLU A 9 -3.72 -0.44 8.89
CA GLU A 9 -4.47 0.29 9.90
C GLU A 9 -4.23 1.80 9.76
N LYS A 10 -5.21 2.63 10.16
CA LYS A 10 -5.08 4.11 10.15
C LYS A 10 -3.97 4.63 11.08
N SER A 11 -3.53 3.81 12.04
CA SER A 11 -2.42 4.09 12.95
C SER A 11 -1.05 4.11 12.25
N VAL A 12 -0.95 3.52 11.05
CA VAL A 12 0.31 3.46 10.31
C VAL A 12 0.66 4.84 9.76
N ALA A 13 1.89 5.27 10.04
CA ALA A 13 2.42 6.53 9.52
C ALA A 13 2.45 6.55 7.98
N TYR A 14 2.12 7.70 7.39
CA TYR A 14 2.11 7.87 5.93
C TYR A 14 3.45 7.56 5.26
N GLU A 15 4.57 7.88 5.93
CA GLU A 15 5.92 7.62 5.41
C GLU A 15 6.15 6.13 5.09
N ASN A 16 5.69 5.25 5.97
CA ASN A 16 5.80 3.80 5.79
C ASN A 16 4.94 3.32 4.61
N ILE A 17 3.76 3.93 4.42
CA ILE A 17 2.86 3.61 3.31
C ILE A 17 3.48 4.02 1.98
N ILE A 18 4.04 5.23 1.92
CA ILE A 18 4.71 5.76 0.72
C ILE A 18 5.91 4.90 0.35
N PHE A 19 6.71 4.48 1.34
CA PHE A 19 7.87 3.61 1.12
C PHE A 19 7.49 2.29 0.44
N VAL A 20 6.44 1.61 0.93
CA VAL A 20 6.00 0.34 0.34
C VAL A 20 5.37 0.53 -1.04
N MET A 21 4.60 1.60 -1.24
CA MET A 21 4.03 1.94 -2.56
C MET A 21 5.11 2.27 -3.59
N ASP A 22 6.18 2.97 -3.20
CA ASP A 22 7.29 3.26 -4.09
C ASP A 22 8.03 1.98 -4.50
N ILE A 23 8.28 1.05 -3.57
CA ILE A 23 8.84 -0.27 -3.88
C ILE A 23 7.92 -1.05 -4.83
N ALA A 24 6.61 -1.07 -4.58
CA ALA A 24 5.66 -1.76 -5.44
C ALA A 24 5.66 -1.17 -6.86
N ASN A 25 5.67 0.15 -6.97
CA ASN A 25 5.69 0.86 -8.24
C ASN A 25 6.99 0.60 -9.04
N ARG A 26 8.15 0.62 -8.37
CA ARG A 26 9.46 0.28 -8.98
C ARG A 26 9.50 -1.13 -9.56
N ASN A 27 8.78 -2.06 -8.95
CA ASN A 27 8.65 -3.44 -9.42
C ASN A 27 7.48 -3.66 -10.39
N GLN A 28 6.83 -2.58 -10.84
CA GLN A 28 5.66 -2.60 -11.73
C GLN A 28 4.48 -3.41 -11.18
N ILE A 29 4.39 -3.50 -9.84
CA ILE A 29 3.31 -4.18 -9.14
C ILE A 29 2.19 -3.17 -8.90
N LYS A 30 1.02 -3.46 -9.45
CA LYS A 30 -0.18 -2.67 -9.17
C LYS A 30 -0.66 -2.98 -7.74
N THR A 31 -0.54 -2.00 -6.85
CA THR A 31 -1.02 -2.07 -5.47
C THR A 31 -2.19 -1.13 -5.22
N VAL A 32 -3.13 -1.56 -4.39
CA VAL A 32 -4.26 -0.74 -3.91
C VAL A 32 -4.20 -0.68 -2.39
N LEU A 33 -4.22 0.54 -1.83
CA LEU A 33 -4.27 0.74 -0.39
C LEU A 33 -5.71 0.57 0.09
N ALA A 34 -5.93 -0.38 1.00
CA ALA A 34 -7.20 -0.55 1.69
C ALA A 34 -6.99 -0.24 3.17
N VAL A 35 -7.66 0.80 3.65
CA VAL A 35 -7.74 1.12 5.08
C VAL A 35 -9.11 0.68 5.57
N ASP A 36 -9.17 -0.04 6.68
CA ASP A 36 -10.46 -0.33 7.33
C ASP A 36 -10.95 0.93 8.05
N PRO A 37 -12.13 1.47 7.69
CA PRO A 37 -12.74 2.55 8.44
C PRO A 37 -13.35 1.95 9.72
N LYS A 38 -12.77 2.25 10.88
CA LYS A 38 -13.55 2.25 12.13
C LYS A 38 -14.27 3.58 12.26
#